data_AF-A0A3N5YMA5-F1
#
_entry.id   AF-A0A3N5YMA5-F1
#
_cell.length_a   1.000
_cell.length_b   1.000
_cell.length_c   1.000
_cell.angle_alpha   90.00
_cell.angle_beta   90.00
_cell.angle_gamma   90.00
#
_symmetry.space_group_name_H-M   'P 1'
#
loop_
_entity.id
_entity.type
_entity.pdbx_description
1 polymer ?
#
loop_
_entity_poly.entity_id
_entity_poly.type
_entity_poly.pdbx_seq_one_letter_code
_entity_poly.pdbx_strand_id
1 'polypeptide(L)' 'MNRHNLNEYWKTVVDSIQDGVMIVDPDGTIVSANRAFEEITGYSHKEI' A
#
# COMPACT_ATOMS: atom_id res chain seq x y z
N MET A 1 -0.48 -23.93 7.18
CA MET A 1 -1.15 -22.62 6.98
C MET A 1 -0.49 -21.93 5.80
N ASN A 2 -1.18 -21.86 4.65
CA ASN A 2 -0.65 -21.33 3.39
C ASN A 2 -0.41 -19.81 3.49
N ARG A 3 0.82 -19.39 3.18
CA ARG A 3 1.29 -17.98 3.17
C ARG A 3 0.48 -17.06 2.23
N HIS A 4 -0.39 -17.59 1.37
CA HIS A 4 -1.20 -16.83 0.42
C HIS A 4 -2.36 -16.03 1.04
N ASN A 5 -2.89 -16.41 2.21
CA ASN A 5 -4.00 -15.66 2.83
C ASN A 5 -3.56 -14.36 3.50
N LEU A 6 -2.28 -14.23 3.84
CA LEU A 6 -1.79 -13.08 4.59
C LEU A 6 -1.77 -11.81 3.71
N ASN A 7 -1.35 -11.94 2.45
CA ASN A 7 -1.28 -10.79 1.52
C ASN A 7 -2.65 -10.22 1.19
N GLU A 8 -3.65 -11.07 0.96
CA GLU A 8 -5.02 -10.62 0.62
C GLU A 8 -5.69 -9.94 1.81
N TYR A 9 -5.54 -10.51 3.01
CA TYR A 9 -6.07 -9.90 4.23
C TYR A 9 -5.38 -8.57 4.54
N TRP A 10 -4.05 -8.51 4.43
CA TRP A 10 -3.29 -7.27 4.60
C TRP A 10 -3.71 -6.20 3.60
N LYS A 11 -3.80 -6.53 2.30
CA LYS A 11 -4.29 -5.57 1.30
C LYS A 11 -5.65 -5.01 1.66
N THR A 12 -6.60 -5.88 2.02
CA THR A 12 -7.96 -5.48 2.37
C THR A 12 -8.00 -4.56 3.59
N VAL A 13 -7.22 -4.88 4.63
CA VAL A 13 -7.13 -4.05 5.83
C VAL A 13 -6.55 -2.69 5.50
N VAL A 14 -5.45 -2.65 4.76
CA VAL A 14 -4.74 -1.39 4.45
C VAL A 14 -5.55 -0.53 3.45
N ASP A 15 -6.27 -1.13 2.52
CA ASP A 15 -7.18 -0.43 1.60
C ASP A 15 -8.42 0.14 2.31
N SER A 16 -8.80 -0.42 3.47
CA SER A 16 -9.92 0.11 4.26
C SER A 16 -9.55 1.32 5.12
N ILE A 17 -8.25 1.59 5.28
CA ILE A 17 -7.74 2.72 6.06
C ILE A 17 -7.83 3.99 5.20
N GLN A 18 -8.47 5.03 5.73
CA GLN A 18 -8.56 6.34 5.06
C GLN A 18 -7.25 7.12 5.10
N ASP A 19 -6.34 6.75 5.99
CA ASP A 19 -4.98 7.29 6.01
C ASP A 19 -4.11 6.62 4.93
N GLY A 20 -3.30 7.41 4.24
CA GLY A 20 -2.36 6.92 3.25
C GLY A 20 -1.29 6.06 3.89
N VAL A 21 -1.17 4.81 3.46
CA VAL A 21 -0.14 3.87 3.90
C VAL A 21 0.81 3.61 2.75
N MET A 22 2.10 3.80 3.00
CA MET A 22 3.17 3.48 2.06
C MET A 22 4.22 2.59 2.73
N ILE A 23 4.72 1.62 1.96
CA ILE A 23 5.81 0.74 2.35
C ILE A 23 7.02 1.14 1.53
N VAL A 24 8.12 1.43 2.20
CA VAL A 24 9.39 1.83 1.60
C VAL A 24 10.45 0.82 2.02
N ASP A 25 11.26 0.37 1.05
CA ASP A 25 12.43 -0.45 1.32
C ASP A 25 13.56 0.39 1.94
N PRO A 26 14.56 -0.23 2.58
CA PRO A 26 15.69 0.47 3.19
C PRO A 26 16.47 1.38 2.21
N ASP A 27 16.43 1.07 0.92
CA ASP A 27 17.05 1.84 -0.15
C ASP A 27 16.21 3.07 -0.58
N GLY A 28 15.06 3.31 0.06
CA GLY A 28 14.17 4.44 -0.21
C GLY A 28 13.20 4.22 -1.38
N THR A 29 13.12 3.01 -1.92
CA THR A 29 12.19 2.66 -3.00
C THR A 29 10.82 2.33 -2.44
N ILE A 30 9.77 2.86 -3.05
CA ILE A 30 8.39 2.62 -2.63
C ILE A 30 7.95 1.26 -3.18
N VAL A 31 7.63 0.33 -2.27
CA VAL A 31 7.26 -1.05 -2.59
C VAL A 31 5.76 -1.21 -2.76
N SER A 32 4.99 -0.41 -2.03
CA SER A 32 3.54 -0.43 -2.07
C SER A 32 2.96 0.86 -1.49
N ALA A 33 1.86 1.32 -2.05
CA ALA A 33 1.03 2.36 -1.48
C ALA A 33 -0.44 1.92 -1.57
N ASN A 34 -1.24 2.23 -0.55
CA ASN A 34 -2.68 1.97 -0.59
C ASN A 34 -3.41 3.02 -1.43
N ARG A 35 -4.67 2.74 -1.76
CA ARG A 35 -5.49 3.68 -2.53
C ARG A 35 -5.64 5.05 -1.84
N ALA A 36 -5.76 5.08 -0.52
CA ALA A 36 -5.88 6.33 0.23
C ALA A 36 -4.63 7.23 0.06
N PHE A 37 -3.44 6.64 -0.10
CA PHE A 37 -2.22 7.39 -0.39
C PHE A 37 -2.32 8.14 -1.73
N GLU A 38 -2.86 7.49 -2.77
CA GLU A 38 -3.09 8.13 -4.06
C GLU A 38 -4.13 9.26 -3.94
N GLU A 39 -5.21 9.04 -3.19
CA GLU A 39 -6.29 10.02 -3.01
C GLU A 39 -5.83 11.25 -2.19
N ILE A 40 -4.97 11.07 -1.18
CA ILE A 40 -4.44 12.15 -0.35
C ILE A 40 -3.36 12.95 -1.07
N THR A 41 -2.44 12.26 -1.75
CA THR A 41 -1.26 12.91 -2.36
C THR A 41 -1.49 13.36 -3.79
N GLY A 42 -2.48 12.77 -4.48
CA GLY A 42 -2.77 13.02 -5.89
C GLY A 42 -1.82 12.32 -6.86
N TYR A 43 -0.83 11.57 -6.37
CA TYR A 43 0.08 10.77 -7.21
C TYR A 43 -0.49 9.37 -7.42
N SER A 44 -0.56 8.92 -8.67
CA SER A 44 -0.93 7.53 -8.96
C SER A 44 0.25 6.59 -8.74
N HIS A 45 -0.01 5.33 -8.39
CA HIS A 45 1.01 4.28 -8.29
C HIS A 45 1.80 4.06 -9.60
N LYS A 46 1.38 4.65 -10.72
CA LYS A 46 2.14 4.61 -11.98
C LYS A 46 3.19 5.71 -12.11
N GLU A 47 3.11 6.75 -11.28
CA GLU A 47 4.01 7.90 -11.27
C GLU A 47 5.11 7.80 -10.21
N ILE A 48 4.97 6.83 -9.30
CA ILE A 48 5.86 6.52 -8.18
C ILE A 48 6.58 5.21 -8.46
#